data_AF-A0A2N3J5H7-F1
#
_entry.id   AF-A0A2N3J5H7-F1
#
_cell.length_a   1.000
_cell.length_b   1.000
_cell.length_c   1.000
_cell.angle_alpha   90.00
_cell.angle_beta   90.00
_cell.angle_gamma   90.00
#
_symmetry.space_group_name_H-M   'P 1'
#
loop_
_entity.id
_entity.type
_entity.pdbx_description
1 polymer ?
#
loop_
_entity_poly.entity_id
_entity_poly.type
_entity_poly.pdbx_seq_one_letter_code
_entity_poly.pdbx_strand_id
1 'polypeptide(L)' 'MPILPPLPRPQRRRIHKIIHATRDKGHARRLMAILLLHEGRTVTDVHHLTGAARSTIGRWLR' A
#
# COMPACT_ATOMS: atom_id res chain seq x y z
N MET A 1 -0.08 -16.12 1.93
CA MET A 1 0.32 -15.97 0.51
C MET A 1 0.37 -14.49 0.17
N PRO A 2 1.38 -14.03 -0.59
CA PRO A 2 1.39 -12.66 -1.10
C PRO A 2 0.19 -12.45 -2.03
N ILE A 3 -0.60 -11.39 -1.77
CA ILE A 3 -1.82 -11.08 -2.54
C ILE A 3 -1.44 -10.50 -3.91
N LEU A 4 -0.32 -9.79 -3.98
CA LEU A 4 0.19 -9.17 -5.19
C LEU A 4 1.61 -9.68 -5.49
N PRO A 5 2.01 -9.78 -6.77
CA PRO A 5 3.38 -10.14 -7.15
C PRO A 5 4.37 -9.08 -6.65
N PRO A 6 5.63 -9.43 -6.35
CA PRO A 6 6.61 -8.47 -5.88
C PRO A 6 6.87 -7.37 -6.91
N LEU A 7 6.92 -6.11 -6.45
CA LEU A 7 7.25 -4.97 -7.30
C LEU A 7 8.77 -4.89 -7.56
N PRO A 8 9.19 -4.61 -8.80
CA PRO A 8 10.57 -4.25 -9.11
C PRO A 8 11.07 -3.09 -8.24
N ARG A 9 12.33 -3.16 -7.80
CA ARG A 9 13.00 -2.12 -6.98
C ARG A 9 12.82 -0.68 -7.50
N PRO A 10 12.92 -0.36 -8.81
CA PRO A 10 12.69 1.01 -9.28
C PRO A 10 11.26 1.50 -9.04
N GLN A 11 10.26 0.64 -9.21
CA GLN A 11 8.86 0.99 -9.00
C GLN A 11 8.57 1.24 -7.52
N ARG A 12 9.09 0.39 -6.62
CA ARG A 12 9.02 0.60 -5.16
C ARG A 12 9.59 1.95 -4.75
N ARG A 13 10.80 2.29 -5.22
CA ARG A 13 11.43 3.59 -4.93
C ARG A 13 10.58 4.77 -5.40
N ARG A 14 9.97 4.67 -6.58
CA ARG A 14 9.08 5.71 -7.11
C ARG A 14 7.85 5.90 -6.23
N ILE A 15 7.21 4.81 -5.79
CA ILE A 15 6.06 4.86 -4.89
C ILE A 15 6.45 5.50 -3.55
N HIS A 16 7.57 5.10 -2.94
CA HIS A 16 8.08 5.75 -1.73
C HIS A 16 8.26 7.25 -1.92
N LYS A 17 8.88 7.67 -3.03
CA LYS A 17 9.07 9.10 -3.33
C LYS A 17 7.72 9.84 -3.41
N ILE A 18 6.71 9.24 -4.03
CA ILE A 18 5.36 9.84 -4.12
C ILE A 18 4.71 9.94 -2.74
N ILE A 19 4.81 8.90 -1.91
CA ILE A 19 4.28 8.90 -0.53
C ILE A 19 4.90 10.04 0.29
N HIS A 20 6.21 10.26 0.18
CA HIS A 20 6.89 11.32 0.92
C HIS A 20 6.64 12.72 0.35
N ALA A 21 6.38 12.83 -0.96
CA ALA A 21 6.16 14.12 -1.61
C ALA A 21 4.70 14.60 -1.59
N THR A 22 3.74 13.68 -1.46
CA THR A 22 2.33 14.04 -1.51
C THR A 22 1.87 14.75 -0.23
N ARG A 23 1.07 15.81 -0.40
CA ARG A 23 0.37 16.50 0.70
C ARG A 23 -0.95 15.81 1.07
N ASP A 24 -1.48 14.99 0.16
CA ASP A 24 -2.71 14.24 0.40
C ASP A 24 -2.42 12.98 1.23
N LYS A 25 -2.81 13.05 2.50
CA LYS A 25 -2.66 11.96 3.47
C LYS A 25 -3.46 10.71 3.09
N GLY A 26 -4.61 10.86 2.43
CA GLY A 26 -5.41 9.75 1.93
C GLY A 26 -4.71 9.04 0.77
N HIS A 27 -4.17 9.81 -0.17
CA HIS A 27 -3.39 9.28 -1.28
C HIS A 27 -2.12 8.57 -0.79
N ALA A 28 -1.38 9.18 0.15
CA ALA A 28 -0.21 8.56 0.79
C ALA A 28 -0.56 7.21 1.44
N ARG A 29 -1.66 7.18 2.22
CA ARG A 29 -2.12 5.96 2.91
C ARG A 29 -2.50 4.86 1.93
N ARG A 30 -3.18 5.21 0.83
CA ARG A 30 -3.53 4.26 -0.24
C ARG A 30 -2.27 3.67 -0.90
N LEU A 31 -1.30 4.51 -1.25
CA LEU A 31 -0.04 4.05 -1.84
C LEU A 31 0.77 3.18 -0.88
N MET A 32 0.79 3.52 0.41
CA MET A 32 1.44 2.72 1.45
C MET A 32 0.78 1.34 1.57
N ALA A 33 -0.55 1.27 1.53
CA ALA A 33 -1.27 -0.01 1.53
C ALA A 33 -0.91 -0.88 0.32
N ILE A 34 -0.92 -0.31 -0.89
CA ILE A 34 -0.56 -1.02 -2.13
C ILE A 34 0.87 -1.55 -2.04
N LEU A 35 1.81 -0.72 -1.57
CA LEU A 35 3.21 -1.10 -1.43
C LEU A 35 3.39 -2.29 -0.47
N LEU A 36 2.75 -2.25 0.70
CA LEU A 36 2.83 -3.32 1.70
C LEU A 36 2.28 -4.65 1.17
N LEU A 37 1.20 -4.61 0.38
CA LEU A 37 0.63 -5.80 -0.25
C LEU A 37 1.59 -6.43 -1.28
N HIS A 38 2.28 -5.61 -2.06
CA HIS A 38 3.34 -6.07 -2.97
C HIS A 38 4.59 -6.58 -2.25
N GLU A 39 4.81 -6.18 -0.98
CA GLU A 39 5.83 -6.75 -0.11
C GLU A 39 5.39 -8.06 0.57
N GLY A 40 4.19 -8.56 0.23
CA GLY A 40 3.67 -9.83 0.70
C GLY A 40 2.97 -9.77 2.06
N ARG A 41 2.68 -8.57 2.58
CA ARG A 41 1.87 -8.40 3.79
C ARG A 41 0.42 -8.80 3.54
N THR A 42 -0.26 -9.26 4.59
CA THR A 42 -1.68 -9.60 4.52
C THR A 42 -2.56 -8.35 4.61
N VAL A 43 -3.83 -8.44 4.19
CA VAL A 43 -4.80 -7.33 4.39
C VAL A 43 -4.92 -6.94 5.87
N THR A 44 -4.81 -7.92 6.77
CA THR A 44 -4.84 -7.69 8.22
C THR A 44 -3.63 -6.87 8.68
N ASP A 45 -2.42 -7.21 8.22
CA ASP A 45 -1.22 -6.42 8.55
C ASP A 45 -1.33 -4.99 8.02
N VAL A 46 -1.84 -4.84 6.79
CA VAL A 46 -2.03 -3.52 6.17
C VAL A 46 -3.06 -2.69 6.93
N HIS A 47 -4.13 -3.32 7.41
CA HIS A 47 -5.11 -2.66 8.28
C HIS A 47 -4.46 -2.11 9.55
N HIS A 48 -3.63 -2.92 10.24
CA HIS A 48 -2.93 -2.48 11.45
C HIS A 48 -1.90 -1.38 11.16
N LEU A 49 -1.16 -1.47 10.05
CA LEU A 49 -0.10 -0.51 9.70
C LEU A 49 -0.62 0.82 9.19
N THR A 50 -1.75 0.82 8.46
CA THR A 50 -2.28 2.03 7.80
C THR A 50 -3.45 2.66 8.54
N GLY A 51 -4.08 1.91 9.46
CA GLY A 51 -5.33 2.29 10.13
C GLY A 51 -6.56 2.30 9.20
N ALA A 52 -6.41 1.88 7.94
CA ALA A 52 -7.53 1.81 7.00
C ALA A 52 -8.40 0.58 7.27
N ALA A 53 -9.72 0.71 7.20
CA ALA A 53 -10.62 -0.44 7.33
C ALA A 53 -10.34 -1.49 6.24
N ARG A 54 -10.48 -2.78 6.57
CA ARG A 54 -10.27 -3.90 5.63
C ARG A 54 -11.14 -3.79 4.37
N SER A 55 -12.37 -3.28 4.50
CA SER A 55 -13.29 -3.00 3.39
C SER A 55 -12.77 -1.90 2.46
N THR A 56 -12.14 -0.86 3.02
CA THR A 56 -11.49 0.21 2.24
C THR A 56 -10.29 -0.32 1.47
N ILE A 57 -9.47 -1.16 2.10
CA ILE A 57 -8.32 -1.81 1.44
C ILE A 57 -8.83 -2.70 0.28
N GLY A 58 -9.88 -3.50 0.51
CA GLY A 58 -10.51 -4.30 -0.54
C GLY A 58 -11.04 -3.45 -1.71
N ARG A 59 -11.60 -2.26 -1.42
CA ARG A 59 -12.05 -1.31 -2.45
C ARG A 59 -10.90 -0.73 -3.27
N TRP A 60 -9.70 -0.59 -2.70
CA TRP A 60 -8.54 -0.10 -3.44
C TRP A 60 -7.91 -1.14 -4.38
N LEU A 61 -8.16 -2.43 -4.10
CA LEU A 61 -7.68 -3.57 -4.90
C LEU A 61 -8.64 -3.99 -6.00
N ARG A 62 -9.88 -3.50 -5.96
CA ARG A 62 -10.88 -3.67 -7.01
C ARG A 62 -10.71 -2.60 -8.07
#